data_AF-A0A2N2YJ78-F1
#
_entry.id   AF-A0A2N2YJ78-F1
#
_cell.length_a   1.000
_cell.length_b   1.000
_cell.length_c   1.000
_cell.angle_alpha   90.00
_cell.angle_beta   90.00
_cell.angle_gamma   90.00
#
_symmetry.space_group_name_H-M   'P 1'
#
loop_
_entity.id
_entity.type
_entity.pdbx_description
1 polymer ?
#
loop_
_entity_poly.entity_id
_entity_poly.type
_entity_poly.pdbx_seq_one_letter_code
_entity_poly.pdbx_strand_id
1 'polypeptide(L)'
;MFAMTGTPVFSQSFNSTTDFRRHWMLNASGGTSLFFGDIKQYQYVPVTKNENEWRFAGGLQLGFQISPVFGVRAQGLTGQLAGTRRPSNLYFEASYIEFNLNSTISIRNIFFPYQDDQFWDVYLVAGLGLTNYNSELMALSTKKVLRKVGYGNGNGINGRTIEGMLIGGMGLKFRLSDQWALNLESSNRGLNSDMLDGRESGFKYDVYNYSSLGITFKFGQNKRTKSDEFDYFESSKKSQKEQPAQNQPVQPAEIDMLFVAPPVLSQPVEPPKKEKPVEPVVEEVVEKVVEKPVIEKEVTSAIEYRVQIRAKYGNAISIDKLSSMYNLPASQIKQNTHNGFFIYTVGSFTNYEAARERRNELRSTNGIVDAFVVAFKAGERLDKLP
;
A
#
# COMPACT_ATOMS: atom_id res chain seq x y z
N MET A 1 -61.00 -17.66 15.07
CA MET A 1 -60.06 -17.43 16.18
C MET A 1 -58.66 -17.43 15.57
N PHE A 2 -58.02 -16.24 15.57
CA PHE A 2 -56.59 -15.86 15.40
C PHE A 2 -55.64 -16.68 14.50
N ALA A 3 -54.67 -16.11 13.78
CA ALA A 3 -54.39 -14.75 13.31
C ALA A 3 -53.14 -14.82 12.40
N MET A 4 -53.21 -14.08 11.30
CA MET A 4 -52.16 -13.43 10.51
C MET A 4 -50.73 -14.01 10.44
N THR A 5 -50.42 -14.56 9.27
CA THR A 5 -49.09 -14.53 8.64
C THR A 5 -48.73 -13.11 8.22
N GLY A 6 -47.67 -12.54 8.80
CA GLY A 6 -47.08 -11.27 8.38
C GLY A 6 -45.61 -11.46 8.02
N THR A 7 -45.29 -11.48 6.72
CA THR A 7 -43.93 -11.34 6.22
C THR A 7 -43.52 -9.86 6.30
N PRO A 8 -42.36 -9.50 6.86
CA PRO A 8 -41.87 -8.14 6.75
C PRO A 8 -41.34 -7.92 5.32
N VAL A 9 -42.16 -7.31 4.47
CA VAL A 9 -41.70 -6.70 3.22
C VAL A 9 -41.14 -5.33 3.58
N PHE A 10 -39.83 -5.23 3.73
CA PHE A 10 -39.16 -3.93 3.71
C PHE A 10 -39.06 -3.46 2.25
N SER A 11 -40.11 -2.82 1.77
CA SER A 11 -40.01 -1.88 0.64
C SER A 11 -39.82 -0.49 1.25
N GLN A 12 -38.57 -0.07 1.42
CA GLN A 12 -38.25 1.33 1.62
C GLN A 12 -37.81 1.89 0.27
N SER A 13 -38.69 2.66 -0.38
CA SER A 13 -38.24 3.54 -1.46
C SER A 13 -37.33 4.58 -0.84
N PHE A 14 -36.02 4.38 -0.97
CA PHE A 14 -35.00 5.32 -0.51
C PHE A 14 -34.96 6.53 -1.45
N ASN A 15 -35.89 7.47 -1.24
CA ASN A 15 -35.75 8.82 -1.79
C ASN A 15 -34.75 9.59 -0.90
N SER A 16 -33.45 9.34 -1.07
CA SER A 16 -32.42 10.17 -0.46
C SER A 16 -32.18 11.39 -1.35
N THR A 17 -32.96 12.45 -1.16
CA THR A 17 -32.53 13.78 -1.57
C THR A 17 -31.44 14.24 -0.61
N THR A 18 -30.23 13.72 -0.77
CA THR A 18 -29.05 14.21 -0.02
C THR A 18 -28.77 15.66 -0.43
N ASP A 19 -28.97 16.63 0.48
CA ASP A 19 -28.59 18.06 0.28
C ASP A 19 -27.06 18.25 0.36
N PHE A 20 -26.30 17.30 -0.17
CA PHE A 20 -24.85 17.44 -0.27
C PHE A 20 -24.53 18.54 -1.26
N ARG A 21 -23.77 19.53 -0.79
CA ARG A 21 -23.28 20.62 -1.62
C ARG A 21 -21.79 20.48 -1.81
N ARG A 22 -21.37 20.41 -3.07
CA ARG A 22 -19.95 20.53 -3.43
C ARG A 22 -19.41 21.83 -2.87
N HIS A 23 -18.24 21.76 -2.28
CA HIS A 23 -17.63 22.91 -1.62
C HIS A 23 -16.11 22.80 -1.69
N TRP A 24 -15.49 23.97 -1.63
CA TRP A 24 -14.06 24.10 -1.46
C TRP A 24 -13.70 24.05 0.01
N MET A 25 -12.47 23.62 0.28
CA MET A 25 -11.90 23.49 1.61
C MET A 25 -10.51 24.08 1.60
N LEU A 26 -10.21 24.96 2.55
CA LEU A 26 -8.86 25.39 2.84
C LEU A 26 -8.45 24.79 4.17
N ASN A 27 -7.33 24.08 4.22
CA ASN A 27 -6.81 23.48 5.43
C ASN A 27 -5.41 24.02 5.72
N ALA A 28 -5.17 24.36 6.99
CA ALA A 28 -3.84 24.57 7.52
C ALA A 28 -3.55 23.47 8.54
N SER A 29 -2.38 22.84 8.44
CA SER A 29 -1.99 21.71 9.29
C SER A 29 -0.55 21.86 9.77
N GLY A 30 -0.30 21.39 11.00
CA GLY A 30 1.01 21.32 11.60
C GLY A 30 1.14 20.05 12.43
N GLY A 31 2.33 19.48 12.45
CA GLY A 31 2.54 18.20 13.10
C GLY A 31 3.96 17.72 13.08
N THR A 32 4.11 16.42 13.26
CA THR A 32 5.39 15.75 13.40
C THR A 32 5.68 14.89 12.20
N SER A 33 6.94 14.92 11.77
CA SER A 33 7.49 14.04 10.74
C SER A 33 8.47 13.06 11.37
N LEU A 34 8.26 11.78 11.06
CA LEU A 34 9.06 10.69 11.59
C LEU A 34 9.58 9.82 10.46
N PHE A 35 10.90 9.68 10.39
CA PHE A 35 11.56 8.83 9.42
C PHE A 35 11.52 7.34 9.84
N PHE A 36 11.25 6.48 8.86
CA PHE A 36 11.19 5.02 8.98
C PHE A 36 12.01 4.39 7.84
N GLY A 37 13.34 4.51 7.93
CA GLY A 37 14.29 3.87 7.02
C GLY A 37 15.50 3.29 7.77
N ASP A 38 16.59 3.08 7.05
CA ASP A 38 17.78 2.34 7.50
C ASP A 38 18.51 3.01 8.68
N ILE A 39 18.43 4.34 8.76
CA ILE A 39 19.02 5.14 9.85
C ILE A 39 17.95 5.43 10.91
N LYS A 40 17.46 4.37 11.55
CA LYS A 40 16.56 4.44 12.70
C LYS A 40 17.06 3.57 13.86
N GLN A 41 17.00 4.08 15.08
CA GLN A 41 17.49 3.35 16.26
C GLN A 41 16.57 2.18 16.64
N TYR A 42 15.24 2.35 16.55
CA TYR A 42 14.25 1.30 16.79
C TYR A 42 13.19 1.31 15.69
N GLN A 43 12.87 0.15 15.10
CA GLN A 43 12.03 0.05 13.89
C GLN A 43 10.64 0.71 14.03
N TYR A 44 10.04 0.73 15.23
CA TYR A 44 8.66 1.21 15.43
C TYR A 44 8.53 2.37 16.41
N VAL A 45 9.58 2.72 17.17
CA VAL A 45 9.50 3.73 18.24
C VAL A 45 10.57 4.79 18.03
N PRO A 46 10.21 6.08 17.89
CA PRO A 46 11.19 7.14 17.75
C PRO A 46 11.94 7.40 19.06
N VAL A 47 13.23 7.73 18.95
CA VAL A 47 14.05 8.07 20.11
C VAL A 47 13.83 9.53 20.52
N THR A 48 13.58 9.75 21.80
CA THR A 48 13.30 11.07 22.40
C THR A 48 14.47 11.65 23.21
N LYS A 49 15.52 10.85 23.49
CA LYS A 49 16.68 11.26 24.30
C LYS A 49 18.00 10.97 23.59
N ASN A 50 18.98 11.87 23.76
CA ASN A 50 20.32 11.81 23.14
C ASN A 50 20.26 11.75 21.60
N GLU A 51 19.89 12.87 20.98
CA GLU A 51 19.60 13.06 19.54
C GLU A 51 18.19 12.61 19.14
N ASN A 52 17.26 13.56 19.27
CA ASN A 52 15.83 13.40 19.06
C ASN A 52 15.51 13.19 17.57
N GLU A 53 14.71 12.17 17.23
CA GLU A 53 14.26 11.90 15.85
C GLU A 53 12.99 12.67 15.45
N TRP A 54 12.30 13.29 16.42
CA TRP A 54 11.10 14.06 16.16
C TRP A 54 11.43 15.37 15.45
N ARG A 55 10.78 15.60 14.31
CA ARG A 55 10.84 16.87 13.60
C ARG A 55 9.45 17.40 13.33
N PHE A 56 9.36 18.71 13.15
CA PHE A 56 8.11 19.38 12.85
C PHE A 56 7.98 19.63 11.35
N ALA A 57 6.73 19.58 10.90
CA ALA A 57 6.34 19.96 9.56
C ALA A 57 5.00 20.68 9.59
N GLY A 58 4.75 21.49 8.57
CA GLY A 58 3.52 22.25 8.44
C GLY A 58 3.22 22.52 6.97
N GLY A 59 1.93 22.67 6.67
CA GLY A 59 1.50 22.80 5.29
C GLY A 59 0.08 23.31 5.15
N LEU A 60 -0.21 23.71 3.91
CA LEU A 60 -1.51 24.18 3.47
C LEU A 60 -2.09 23.19 2.46
N GLN A 61 -3.40 23.04 2.48
CA GLN A 61 -4.11 22.20 1.53
C GLN A 61 -5.33 22.94 0.98
N LEU A 62 -5.50 22.89 -0.34
CA LEU A 62 -6.71 23.34 -1.01
C LEU A 62 -7.45 22.10 -1.53
N GLY A 63 -8.65 21.89 -1.03
CA GLY A 63 -9.49 20.74 -1.34
C GLY A 63 -10.79 21.13 -2.04
N PHE A 64 -11.30 20.20 -2.82
CA PHE A 64 -12.64 20.25 -3.39
C PHE A 64 -13.38 18.95 -3.07
N GLN A 65 -14.51 19.06 -2.36
CA GLN A 65 -15.36 17.92 -2.03
C GLN A 65 -16.34 17.68 -3.18
N ILE A 66 -16.18 16.56 -3.89
CA ILE A 66 -16.91 16.24 -5.13
C ILE A 66 -18.25 15.56 -4.81
N SER A 67 -18.25 14.68 -3.82
CA SER A 67 -19.41 13.91 -3.34
C SER A 67 -19.33 13.72 -1.83
N PRO A 68 -20.37 13.18 -1.16
CA PRO A 68 -20.29 12.79 0.24
C PRO A 68 -19.09 11.88 0.57
N VAL A 69 -18.67 11.05 -0.39
CA VAL A 69 -17.61 10.05 -0.20
C VAL A 69 -16.26 10.58 -0.66
N PHE A 70 -16.19 11.26 -1.80
CA PHE A 70 -14.94 11.58 -2.49
C PHE A 70 -14.62 13.06 -2.48
N GLY A 71 -13.36 13.38 -2.15
CA GLY A 71 -12.77 14.71 -2.30
C GLY A 71 -11.34 14.64 -2.82
N VAL A 72 -10.88 15.70 -3.47
CA VAL A 72 -9.51 15.84 -3.99
C VAL A 72 -8.86 17.06 -3.35
N ARG A 73 -7.55 16.98 -3.05
CA ARG A 73 -6.78 18.02 -2.38
C ARG A 73 -5.42 18.21 -3.03
N ALA A 74 -5.05 19.45 -3.31
CA ALA A 74 -3.68 19.86 -3.54
C ALA A 74 -3.07 20.27 -2.20
N GLN A 75 -1.83 19.86 -1.93
CA GLN A 75 -1.12 20.15 -0.68
C GLN A 75 0.29 20.66 -0.96
N GLY A 76 0.66 21.74 -0.27
CA GLY A 76 2.04 22.17 -0.10
C GLY A 76 2.48 21.89 1.33
N LEU A 77 3.57 21.15 1.52
CA LEU A 77 4.10 20.80 2.84
C LEU A 77 5.57 21.22 2.93
N THR A 78 6.01 21.69 4.09
CA THR A 78 7.42 21.91 4.38
C THR A 78 7.76 21.38 5.76
N GLY A 79 8.96 20.86 5.92
CA GLY A 79 9.33 20.24 7.18
C GLY A 79 10.76 19.78 7.23
N GLN A 80 11.05 19.08 8.33
CA GLN A 80 12.35 18.47 8.57
C GLN A 80 12.17 16.99 8.90
N LEU A 81 13.23 16.22 8.70
CA LEU A 81 13.37 14.83 9.11
C LEU A 81 14.71 14.66 9.81
N ALA A 82 14.76 13.69 10.72
CA ALA A 82 16.00 13.25 11.31
C ALA A 82 15.95 11.75 11.61
N GLY A 83 17.12 11.14 11.66
CA GLY A 83 17.27 9.75 12.07
C GLY A 83 18.61 9.52 12.74
N THR A 84 18.61 8.64 13.74
CA THR A 84 19.80 8.33 14.54
C THR A 84 20.05 6.83 14.51
N ARG A 85 21.29 6.42 14.27
CA ARG A 85 21.72 5.01 14.39
C ARG A 85 23.00 4.93 15.22
N ARG A 86 22.85 4.69 16.53
CA ARG A 86 23.97 4.65 17.49
C ARG A 86 24.99 3.53 17.21
N PRO A 87 24.59 2.29 16.86
CA PRO A 87 25.56 1.21 16.61
C PRO A 87 26.52 1.51 15.45
N SER A 88 26.08 2.36 14.52
CA SER A 88 26.88 2.78 13.36
C SER A 88 27.48 4.17 13.51
N ASN A 89 27.27 4.84 14.65
CA ASN A 89 27.67 6.23 14.90
C ASN A 89 27.19 7.20 13.79
N LEU A 90 25.95 7.02 13.30
CA LEU A 90 25.36 7.83 12.22
C LEU A 90 24.18 8.65 12.71
N TYR A 91 24.07 9.85 12.15
CA TYR A 91 22.99 10.79 12.36
C TYR A 91 22.68 11.48 11.02
N PHE A 92 21.42 11.61 10.63
CA PHE A 92 21.07 12.41 9.46
C PHE A 92 20.01 13.45 9.80
N GLU A 93 20.05 14.57 9.07
CA GLU A 93 19.00 15.57 9.05
C GLU A 93 18.65 15.93 7.62
N ALA A 94 17.36 16.08 7.36
CA ALA A 94 16.88 16.55 6.07
C ALA A 94 15.86 17.65 6.25
N SER A 95 15.80 18.58 5.29
CA SER A 95 14.70 19.52 5.13
C SER A 95 14.03 19.28 3.80
N TYR A 96 12.70 19.36 3.75
CA TYR A 96 11.96 19.02 2.54
C TYR A 96 10.82 20.01 2.28
N ILE A 97 10.47 20.14 1.01
CA ILE A 97 9.28 20.85 0.51
C ILE A 97 8.54 19.88 -0.41
N GLU A 98 7.26 19.63 -0.17
CA GLU A 98 6.43 18.71 -0.93
C GLU A 98 5.31 19.43 -1.67
N PHE A 99 4.99 18.92 -2.85
CA PHE A 99 3.76 19.25 -3.58
C PHE A 99 3.02 17.96 -3.90
N ASN A 100 1.82 17.84 -3.36
CA ASN A 100 1.08 16.58 -3.34
C ASN A 100 -0.33 16.76 -3.91
N LEU A 101 -0.81 15.74 -4.62
CA LEU A 101 -2.19 15.59 -5.04
C LEU A 101 -2.79 14.36 -4.34
N ASN A 102 -3.74 14.61 -3.46
CA ASN A 102 -4.32 13.60 -2.57
C ASN A 102 -5.81 13.45 -2.84
N SER A 103 -6.29 12.22 -2.89
CA SER A 103 -7.71 11.86 -2.82
C SER A 103 -8.09 11.50 -1.39
N THR A 104 -9.32 11.81 -1.01
CA THR A 104 -9.93 11.48 0.29
C THR A 104 -11.19 10.66 0.08
N ILE A 105 -11.36 9.63 0.90
CA ILE A 105 -12.49 8.70 0.83
C ILE A 105 -13.10 8.59 2.22
N SER A 106 -14.30 9.12 2.44
CA SER A 106 -15.02 8.95 3.71
C SER A 106 -15.49 7.51 3.86
N ILE A 107 -14.98 6.79 4.85
CA ILE A 107 -15.38 5.42 5.15
C ILE A 107 -16.81 5.41 5.67
N ARG A 108 -17.17 6.38 6.51
CA ARG A 108 -18.52 6.43 7.07
C ARG A 108 -19.56 6.59 5.97
N ASN A 109 -19.35 7.51 5.03
CA ASN A 109 -20.32 7.77 3.97
C ASN A 109 -20.39 6.66 2.89
N ILE A 110 -19.50 5.67 2.94
CA ILE A 110 -19.64 4.42 2.18
C ILE A 110 -20.68 3.50 2.84
N PHE A 111 -20.68 3.41 4.17
CA PHE A 111 -21.52 2.47 4.92
C PHE A 111 -22.81 3.09 5.49
N PHE A 112 -22.87 4.42 5.60
CA PHE A 112 -23.98 5.14 6.21
C PHE A 112 -24.42 6.33 5.32
N PRO A 113 -25.70 6.72 5.37
CA PRO A 113 -26.19 7.90 4.66
C PRO A 113 -25.46 9.18 5.08
N TYR A 114 -25.27 10.08 4.11
CA TYR A 114 -24.70 11.40 4.33
C TYR A 114 -25.58 12.24 5.26
N GLN A 115 -24.94 12.88 6.25
CA GLN A 115 -25.55 13.86 7.14
C GLN A 115 -24.64 15.08 7.18
N ASP A 116 -25.16 16.27 6.91
CA ASP A 116 -24.31 17.47 6.84
C ASP A 116 -23.79 17.88 8.22
N ASP A 117 -24.62 17.76 9.25
CA ASP A 117 -24.39 18.13 10.66
C ASP A 117 -23.58 17.10 11.47
N GLN A 118 -23.03 16.09 10.80
CA GLN A 118 -22.26 15.01 11.42
C GLN A 118 -21.04 15.54 12.20
N PHE A 119 -20.91 15.10 13.46
CA PHE A 119 -19.84 15.52 14.36
C PHE A 119 -18.46 14.97 13.99
N TRP A 120 -18.33 13.70 13.57
CA TRP A 120 -17.04 13.07 13.28
C TRP A 120 -17.07 12.24 12.01
N ASP A 121 -15.96 12.18 11.26
CA ASP A 121 -15.81 11.37 10.05
C ASP A 121 -14.42 10.71 10.01
N VAL A 122 -14.37 9.44 9.60
CA VAL A 122 -13.13 8.69 9.38
C VAL A 122 -12.93 8.60 7.87
N TYR A 123 -11.76 9.03 7.39
CA TYR A 123 -11.45 9.05 5.96
C TYR A 123 -10.09 8.43 5.66
N LEU A 124 -9.99 7.80 4.48
CA LEU A 124 -8.72 7.36 3.90
C LEU A 124 -8.12 8.46 3.03
N VAL A 125 -6.80 8.44 2.92
CA VAL A 125 -6.02 9.34 2.06
C VAL A 125 -5.14 8.48 1.16
N ALA A 126 -5.20 8.73 -0.15
CA ALA A 126 -4.32 8.13 -1.13
C ALA A 126 -3.89 9.20 -2.14
N GLY A 127 -2.61 9.27 -2.49
CA GLY A 127 -2.11 10.34 -3.33
C GLY A 127 -0.73 10.08 -3.93
N LEU A 128 -0.33 11.04 -4.75
CA LEU A 128 0.98 11.12 -5.38
C LEU A 128 1.57 12.48 -5.07
N GLY A 129 2.90 12.55 -4.97
CA GLY A 129 3.57 13.82 -4.69
C GLY A 129 4.97 13.90 -5.26
N LEU A 130 5.53 15.10 -5.17
CA LEU A 130 6.92 15.41 -5.45
C LEU A 130 7.54 16.04 -4.22
N THR A 131 8.63 15.48 -3.70
CA THR A 131 9.44 16.10 -2.64
C THR A 131 10.67 16.77 -3.24
N ASN A 132 11.04 17.91 -2.66
CA ASN A 132 12.29 18.62 -2.89
C ASN A 132 13.05 18.69 -1.57
N TYR A 133 14.10 17.89 -1.41
CA TYR A 133 14.83 17.78 -0.15
C TYR A 133 16.32 18.10 -0.25
N ASN A 134 16.87 18.47 0.89
CA ASN A 134 18.29 18.54 1.18
C ASN A 134 18.55 17.65 2.38
N SER A 135 19.57 16.80 2.33
CA SER A 135 19.90 15.86 3.40
C SER A 135 21.40 15.93 3.74
N GLU A 136 21.73 15.91 5.03
CA GLU A 136 23.09 15.86 5.54
C GLU A 136 23.26 14.63 6.44
N LEU A 137 24.21 13.77 6.08
CA LEU A 137 24.63 12.64 6.90
C LEU A 137 25.85 13.04 7.71
N MET A 138 25.84 12.76 9.01
CA MET A 138 26.84 13.18 9.98
C MET A 138 27.28 12.01 10.87
N ALA A 139 28.51 12.10 11.39
CA ALA A 139 28.97 11.23 12.47
C ALA A 139 28.30 11.64 13.79
N LEU A 140 27.63 10.71 14.47
CA LEU A 140 26.85 10.98 15.68
C LEU A 140 27.72 11.53 16.83
N SER A 141 28.92 11.00 17.02
CA SER A 141 29.82 11.39 18.11
C SER A 141 30.50 12.75 17.95
N THR A 142 30.78 13.19 16.72
CA THR A 142 31.55 14.41 16.43
C THR A 142 30.77 15.47 15.66
N LYS A 143 29.55 15.16 15.21
CA LYS A 143 28.72 15.99 14.33
C LYS A 143 29.41 16.42 13.03
N LYS A 144 30.48 15.71 12.63
CA LYS A 144 31.16 15.97 11.36
C LYS A 144 30.28 15.49 10.21
N VAL A 145 30.01 16.37 9.23
CA VAL A 145 29.30 16.01 8.00
C VAL A 145 30.13 15.01 7.19
N LEU A 146 29.51 13.87 6.89
CA LEU A 146 30.07 12.78 6.10
C LEU A 146 29.62 12.83 4.64
N ARG A 147 28.35 13.18 4.39
CA ARG A 147 27.77 13.30 3.04
C ARG A 147 26.69 14.37 3.02
N LYS A 148 26.52 15.03 1.87
CA LYS A 148 25.38 15.90 1.57
C LYS A 148 24.67 15.42 0.32
N VAL A 149 23.35 15.51 0.31
CA VAL A 149 22.47 15.25 -0.84
C VAL A 149 21.64 16.52 -1.08
N GLY A 150 21.55 16.94 -2.34
CA GLY A 150 21.02 18.25 -2.71
C GLY A 150 22.08 19.36 -2.54
N TYR A 151 21.68 20.50 -1.98
CA TYR A 151 22.54 21.67 -1.76
C TYR A 151 23.23 22.20 -3.03
N GLY A 152 22.48 22.33 -4.13
CA GLY A 152 23.01 22.80 -5.42
C GLY A 152 23.31 21.69 -6.41
N ASN A 153 23.36 20.43 -5.96
CA ASN A 153 23.66 19.27 -6.80
C ASN A 153 22.41 18.50 -7.26
N GLY A 154 21.22 18.90 -6.82
CA GLY A 154 19.96 18.26 -7.22
C GLY A 154 19.24 19.01 -8.35
N ASN A 155 18.30 18.32 -9.01
CA ASN A 155 17.52 18.85 -10.13
C ASN A 155 16.22 19.58 -9.72
N GLY A 156 16.00 19.73 -8.41
CA GLY A 156 14.83 20.37 -7.83
C GLY A 156 15.03 21.86 -7.54
N ILE A 157 14.07 22.41 -6.81
CA ILE A 157 14.01 23.85 -6.48
C ILE A 157 15.25 24.24 -5.68
N ASN A 158 15.95 25.30 -6.10
CA ASN A 158 17.17 25.81 -5.47
C ASN A 158 18.27 24.72 -5.32
N GLY A 159 18.35 23.78 -6.27
CA GLY A 159 19.35 22.71 -6.27
C GLY A 159 19.10 21.61 -5.23
N ARG A 160 17.88 21.51 -4.72
CA ARG A 160 17.40 20.38 -3.89
C ARG A 160 17.26 19.12 -4.76
N THR A 161 17.32 17.96 -4.14
CA THR A 161 16.99 16.70 -4.84
C THR A 161 15.48 16.59 -4.98
N ILE A 162 14.98 16.28 -6.19
CA ILE A 162 13.56 16.10 -6.47
C ILE A 162 13.24 14.61 -6.66
N GLU A 163 12.21 14.13 -5.97
CA GLU A 163 11.78 12.73 -6.06
C GLU A 163 10.25 12.60 -6.01
N GLY A 164 9.75 11.58 -6.71
CA GLY A 164 8.35 11.18 -6.64
C GLY A 164 8.04 10.36 -5.40
N MET A 165 6.82 10.51 -4.89
CA MET A 165 6.34 9.76 -3.73
C MET A 165 4.91 9.24 -3.92
N LEU A 166 4.63 8.11 -3.26
CA LEU A 166 3.29 7.59 -3.01
C LEU A 166 2.85 7.93 -1.60
N ILE A 167 1.59 8.36 -1.45
CA ILE A 167 1.02 8.78 -0.17
C ILE A 167 -0.15 7.86 0.17
N GLY A 168 -0.12 7.32 1.38
CA GLY A 168 -1.20 6.48 1.91
C GLY A 168 -1.42 6.74 3.39
N GLY A 169 -2.66 6.96 3.81
CA GLY A 169 -2.96 7.31 5.19
C GLY A 169 -4.43 7.29 5.54
N MET A 170 -4.71 7.78 6.74
CA MET A 170 -6.07 7.94 7.25
C MET A 170 -6.16 9.20 8.11
N GLY A 171 -7.38 9.69 8.29
CA GLY A 171 -7.63 10.81 9.17
C GLY A 171 -9.00 10.74 9.82
N LEU A 172 -9.12 11.55 10.88
CA LEU A 172 -10.32 11.85 11.62
C LEU A 172 -10.65 13.32 11.41
N LYS A 173 -11.90 13.62 11.11
CA LYS A 173 -12.41 14.98 10.96
C LYS A 173 -13.49 15.21 12.01
N PHE A 174 -13.37 16.27 12.80
CA PHE A 174 -14.35 16.67 13.79
C PHE A 174 -14.97 18.01 13.38
N ARG A 175 -16.29 18.05 13.21
CA ARG A 175 -17.03 19.28 12.93
C ARG A 175 -17.03 20.16 14.17
N LEU A 176 -16.61 21.41 14.00
CA LEU A 176 -16.73 22.45 15.03
C LEU A 176 -17.94 23.35 14.74
N SER A 177 -18.18 23.66 13.46
CA SER A 177 -19.35 24.38 12.96
C SER A 177 -19.61 24.04 11.49
N ASP A 178 -20.59 24.68 10.88
CA ASP A 178 -20.95 24.50 9.47
C ASP A 178 -19.77 24.77 8.52
N GLN A 179 -18.90 25.71 8.89
CA GLN A 179 -17.75 26.14 8.09
C GLN A 179 -16.42 25.59 8.60
N TRP A 180 -16.32 25.24 9.90
CA TRP A 180 -15.05 24.90 10.53
C TRP A 180 -15.00 23.44 10.97
N ALA A 181 -13.86 22.79 10.73
CA ALA A 181 -13.58 21.45 11.22
C ALA A 181 -12.14 21.33 11.70
N LEU A 182 -11.91 20.44 12.66
CA LEU A 182 -10.60 19.99 13.10
C LEU A 182 -10.27 18.68 12.38
N ASN A 183 -9.01 18.47 12.02
CA ASN A 183 -8.54 17.26 11.35
C ASN A 183 -7.33 16.69 12.08
N LEU A 184 -7.36 15.38 12.37
CA LEU A 184 -6.20 14.59 12.74
C LEU A 184 -5.88 13.68 11.57
N GLU A 185 -4.69 13.76 11.00
CA GLU A 185 -4.32 12.98 9.82
C GLU A 185 -2.93 12.36 10.00
N SER A 186 -2.80 11.06 9.74
CA SER A 186 -1.53 10.34 9.68
C SER A 186 -1.37 9.69 8.33
N SER A 187 -0.27 10.00 7.64
CA SER A 187 -0.01 9.50 6.30
C SER A 187 1.46 9.10 6.13
N ASN A 188 1.68 7.95 5.51
CA ASN A 188 2.99 7.47 5.10
C ASN A 188 3.31 7.96 3.69
N ARG A 189 4.58 8.29 3.48
CA ARG A 189 5.16 8.70 2.20
C ARG A 189 6.22 7.69 1.84
N GLY A 190 6.01 6.96 0.75
CA GLY A 190 7.01 6.06 0.17
C GLY A 190 7.69 6.75 -0.99
N LEU A 191 9.00 6.96 -0.90
CA LEU A 191 9.80 7.57 -1.95
C LEU A 191 10.20 6.51 -2.98
N ASN A 192 10.43 6.93 -4.22
CA ASN A 192 10.82 6.04 -5.32
C ASN A 192 12.34 5.71 -5.32
N SER A 193 13.09 6.15 -4.31
CA SER A 193 14.55 6.05 -4.19
C SER A 193 14.99 5.76 -2.75
N ASP A 194 16.24 5.31 -2.60
CA ASP A 194 16.96 4.97 -1.34
C ASP A 194 17.98 6.09 -0.97
N MET A 195 17.72 7.33 -1.42
CA MET A 195 18.66 8.45 -1.32
C MET A 195 18.28 9.48 -0.25
N LEU A 196 17.13 9.35 0.40
CA LEU A 196 16.65 10.34 1.37
C LEU A 196 17.58 10.40 2.59
N ASP A 197 18.09 9.24 3.02
CA ASP A 197 19.00 9.11 4.18
C ASP A 197 20.49 9.20 3.80
N GLY A 198 20.81 9.26 2.51
CA GLY A 198 22.16 9.38 1.98
C GLY A 198 22.98 8.08 2.01
N ARG A 199 22.37 6.90 2.15
CA ARG A 199 23.05 5.59 2.16
C ARG A 199 22.35 4.60 1.23
N GLU A 200 23.04 4.16 0.16
CA GLU A 200 22.54 3.05 -0.68
C GLU A 200 22.72 1.71 0.05
N SER A 201 21.63 1.10 0.52
CA SER A 201 21.66 -0.21 1.18
C SER A 201 20.30 -0.92 1.18
N GLY A 202 20.12 -1.84 0.23
CA GLY A 202 19.32 -3.07 0.38
C GLY A 202 17.79 -2.97 0.41
N PHE A 203 17.20 -1.89 0.93
CA PHE A 203 15.77 -1.60 0.84
C PHE A 203 15.54 -0.48 -0.17
N LYS A 204 14.83 -0.76 -1.26
CA LYS A 204 14.77 0.13 -2.43
C LYS A 204 14.03 1.48 -2.20
N TYR A 205 13.40 1.68 -1.04
CA TYR A 205 12.47 2.78 -0.80
C TYR A 205 12.57 3.32 0.62
N ASP A 206 12.85 4.61 0.75
CA ASP A 206 12.73 5.34 2.01
C ASP A 206 11.26 5.67 2.34
N VAL A 207 10.86 5.46 3.60
CA VAL A 207 9.52 5.78 4.09
C VAL A 207 9.59 6.75 5.25
N TYR A 208 8.71 7.75 5.27
CA TYR A 208 8.47 8.55 6.46
C TYR A 208 6.98 8.81 6.66
N ASN A 209 6.61 9.07 7.91
CA ASN A 209 5.25 9.41 8.30
C ASN A 209 5.15 10.90 8.60
N TYR A 210 4.03 11.51 8.23
CA TYR A 210 3.61 12.81 8.74
C TYR A 210 2.27 12.62 9.47
N SER A 211 2.28 12.95 10.76
CA SER A 211 1.10 12.95 11.62
C SER A 211 0.82 14.39 12.04
N SER A 212 -0.41 14.86 11.79
CA SER A 212 -0.73 16.28 11.87
C SER A 212 -2.08 16.56 12.51
N LEU A 213 -2.16 17.73 13.14
CA LEU A 213 -3.39 18.39 13.52
C LEU A 213 -3.62 19.56 12.56
N GLY A 214 -4.84 19.70 12.06
CA GLY A 214 -5.20 20.76 11.15
C GLY A 214 -6.56 21.36 11.43
N ILE A 215 -6.76 22.55 10.88
CA ILE A 215 -8.03 23.26 10.88
C ILE A 215 -8.46 23.45 9.42
N THR A 216 -9.71 23.11 9.13
CA THR A 216 -10.31 23.21 7.81
C THR A 216 -11.43 24.25 7.83
N PHE A 217 -11.37 25.15 6.86
CA PHE A 217 -12.42 26.10 6.53
C PHE A 217 -13.11 25.71 5.23
N LYS A 218 -14.43 25.55 5.26
CA LYS A 218 -15.26 25.22 4.09
C LYS A 218 -15.85 26.49 3.49
N PHE A 219 -15.80 26.61 2.16
CA PHE A 219 -16.34 27.75 1.42
C PHE A 219 -16.84 27.36 0.03
N GLY A 220 -17.49 28.29 -0.66
CA GLY A 220 -17.95 28.07 -2.04
C GLY A 220 -19.12 27.11 -2.17
N GLN A 221 -20.01 27.05 -1.16
CA GLN A 221 -21.30 26.38 -1.31
C GLN A 221 -22.15 27.16 -2.31
N ASN A 222 -22.24 26.68 -3.55
CA ASN A 222 -23.08 27.31 -4.56
C ASN A 222 -24.55 27.30 -4.10
N LYS A 223 -25.23 28.44 -4.22
CA LYS A 223 -26.70 28.49 -4.19
C LYS A 223 -27.20 27.70 -5.40
N ARG A 224 -28.17 26.80 -5.23
CA ARG A 224 -28.82 26.15 -6.38
C ARG A 224 -29.34 27.23 -7.33
N THR A 225 -28.75 27.38 -8.51
CA THR A 225 -29.50 27.85 -9.67
C THR A 225 -30.38 26.67 -10.08
N LYS A 226 -31.68 26.91 -10.14
CA LYS A 226 -32.75 25.91 -10.25
C LYS A 226 -32.82 25.25 -11.65
N SER A 227 -31.71 25.09 -12.38
CA SER A 227 -31.71 24.80 -13.82
C SER A 227 -31.17 23.43 -14.26
N ASP A 228 -30.53 22.64 -13.39
CA ASP A 228 -29.85 21.41 -13.86
C ASP A 228 -30.62 20.10 -13.50
N GLU A 229 -31.90 20.22 -13.13
CA GLU A 229 -32.81 19.10 -12.88
C GLU A 229 -33.87 18.94 -13.99
N PHE A 230 -33.59 19.46 -15.20
CA PHE A 230 -34.41 19.27 -16.41
C PHE A 230 -33.51 18.83 -17.57
N ASP A 231 -33.43 17.53 -17.86
CA ASP A 231 -33.71 16.99 -19.21
C ASP A 231 -33.53 15.47 -19.38
N TYR A 232 -33.03 14.72 -18.39
CA TYR A 232 -32.81 13.28 -18.61
C TYR A 232 -34.11 12.44 -18.56
N PHE A 233 -35.14 12.89 -17.83
CA PHE A 233 -36.40 12.13 -17.70
C PHE A 233 -37.51 12.60 -18.66
N GLU A 234 -37.55 13.86 -19.10
CA GLU A 234 -38.56 14.30 -20.09
C GLU A 234 -38.25 13.84 -21.52
N SER A 235 -36.96 13.78 -21.90
CA SER A 235 -36.55 13.22 -23.20
C SER A 235 -36.91 11.72 -23.32
N SER A 236 -36.77 10.96 -22.23
CA SER A 236 -37.10 9.52 -22.20
C SER A 236 -38.60 9.22 -22.30
N LYS A 237 -39.47 10.13 -21.85
CA LYS A 237 -40.93 9.94 -21.89
C LYS A 237 -41.56 10.37 -23.22
N LYS A 238 -40.95 11.30 -23.95
CA LYS A 238 -41.44 11.70 -25.28
C LYS A 238 -41.03 10.74 -26.40
N SER A 239 -39.95 9.96 -26.22
CA SER A 239 -39.45 9.03 -27.24
C SER A 239 -40.13 7.65 -27.25
N GLN A 240 -41.00 7.35 -26.28
CA GLN A 240 -41.66 6.03 -26.15
C GLN A 240 -43.10 5.95 -26.68
N LYS A 241 -43.58 6.93 -27.44
CA LYS A 241 -44.82 6.76 -28.20
C LYS A 241 -44.52 6.81 -29.69
N GLU A 242 -44.95 5.73 -30.35
CA GLU A 242 -44.94 5.45 -31.80
C GLU A 242 -43.72 4.71 -32.35
N GLN A 243 -43.75 3.37 -32.28
CA GLN A 243 -43.66 2.49 -33.46
C GLN A 243 -43.90 1.01 -33.08
N PRO A 244 -44.62 0.23 -33.91
CA PRO A 244 -44.94 -1.17 -33.62
C PRO A 244 -43.74 -2.10 -33.83
N ALA A 245 -43.65 -3.10 -32.97
CA ALA A 245 -42.54 -4.06 -32.85
C ALA A 245 -42.31 -4.88 -34.13
N GLN A 246 -41.06 -4.87 -34.62
CA GLN A 246 -40.50 -5.94 -35.45
C GLN A 246 -39.43 -6.69 -34.66
N ASN A 247 -39.64 -8.00 -34.50
CA ASN A 247 -38.72 -8.92 -33.86
C ASN A 247 -37.47 -9.13 -34.72
N GLN A 248 -36.31 -8.68 -34.25
CA GLN A 248 -35.01 -9.25 -34.61
C GLN A 248 -34.17 -9.42 -33.34
N PRO A 249 -33.43 -10.53 -33.19
CA PRO A 249 -32.61 -10.78 -32.01
C PRO A 249 -31.37 -9.88 -32.01
N VAL A 250 -31.28 -9.00 -31.02
CA VAL A 250 -30.09 -8.17 -30.79
C VAL A 250 -29.10 -8.96 -29.93
N GLN A 251 -27.92 -9.24 -30.50
CA GLN A 251 -26.75 -9.74 -29.79
C GLN A 251 -26.23 -8.67 -28.80
N PRO A 252 -25.74 -9.02 -27.60
CA PRO A 252 -25.22 -8.03 -26.66
C PRO A 252 -23.99 -7.33 -27.23
N ALA A 253 -24.09 -6.02 -27.42
CA ALA A 253 -22.93 -5.16 -27.63
C ALA A 253 -22.17 -5.00 -26.31
N GLU A 254 -20.88 -5.30 -26.34
CA GLU A 254 -19.91 -5.09 -25.28
C GLU A 254 -19.85 -3.60 -24.91
N ILE A 255 -20.06 -3.28 -23.63
CA ILE A 255 -19.78 -1.95 -23.09
C ILE A 255 -18.30 -1.92 -22.74
N ASP A 256 -17.52 -1.31 -23.62
CA ASP A 256 -16.10 -1.07 -23.42
C ASP A 256 -15.92 0.04 -22.36
N MET A 257 -15.82 -0.36 -21.08
CA MET A 257 -15.36 0.54 -20.03
C MET A 257 -13.86 0.76 -20.22
N LEU A 258 -13.49 1.93 -20.76
CA LEU A 258 -12.11 2.40 -20.79
C LEU A 258 -11.59 2.52 -19.34
N PHE A 259 -10.99 1.45 -18.85
CA PHE A 259 -10.15 1.46 -17.67
C PHE A 259 -8.82 2.09 -18.08
N VAL A 260 -8.61 3.36 -17.75
CA VAL A 260 -7.29 3.99 -17.90
C VAL A 260 -6.40 3.41 -16.79
N ALA A 261 -5.67 2.35 -17.13
CA ALA A 261 -4.61 1.82 -16.29
C ALA A 261 -3.49 2.88 -16.11
N PRO A 262 -2.82 2.93 -14.95
CA PRO A 262 -1.65 3.78 -14.77
C PRO A 262 -0.53 3.36 -15.74
N PRO A 263 0.30 4.32 -16.22
CA PRO A 263 1.32 4.03 -17.23
C PRO A 263 2.36 3.05 -16.70
N VAL A 264 2.48 1.90 -17.37
CA VAL A 264 3.64 1.01 -17.25
C VAL A 264 4.82 1.72 -17.89
N LEU A 265 5.80 2.16 -17.10
CA LEU A 265 7.11 2.54 -17.63
C LEU A 265 7.78 1.28 -18.19
N SER A 266 7.79 1.17 -19.51
CA SER A 266 8.60 0.24 -20.27
C SER A 266 10.08 0.55 -20.05
N GLN A 267 10.78 -0.36 -19.37
CA GLN A 267 12.24 -0.40 -19.43
C GLN A 267 12.65 -1.07 -20.75
N PRO A 268 13.67 -0.57 -21.47
CA PRO A 268 14.21 -1.26 -22.64
C PRO A 268 14.88 -2.56 -22.20
N VAL A 269 14.40 -3.69 -22.70
CA VAL A 269 15.08 -4.99 -22.59
C VAL A 269 16.19 -5.01 -23.63
N GLU A 270 17.45 -4.97 -23.18
CA GLU A 270 18.58 -5.34 -24.05
C GLU A 270 18.49 -6.83 -24.40
N PRO A 271 18.76 -7.20 -25.67
CA PRO A 271 18.73 -8.61 -26.07
C PRO A 271 19.90 -9.39 -25.46
N PRO A 272 19.70 -10.65 -25.03
CA PRO A 272 20.79 -11.47 -24.52
C PRO A 272 21.77 -11.80 -25.64
N LYS A 273 23.06 -11.57 -25.36
CA LYS A 273 24.19 -11.93 -26.23
C LYS A 273 24.32 -13.46 -26.23
N LYS A 274 24.31 -14.05 -27.42
CA LYS A 274 24.47 -15.49 -27.66
C LYS A 274 25.85 -15.97 -27.20
N GLU A 275 25.90 -16.86 -26.22
CA GLU A 275 27.06 -17.72 -25.99
C GLU A 275 26.96 -18.98 -26.84
N LYS A 276 28.10 -19.42 -27.38
CA LYS A 276 28.23 -20.58 -28.25
C LYS A 276 28.15 -21.89 -27.43
N PRO A 277 27.71 -23.02 -28.03
CA PRO A 277 27.57 -24.29 -27.33
C PRO A 277 28.94 -24.88 -27.01
N VAL A 278 29.12 -25.35 -25.77
CA VAL A 278 30.21 -26.29 -25.42
C VAL A 278 29.64 -27.70 -25.59
N GLU A 279 30.32 -28.52 -26.39
CA GLU A 279 30.00 -29.92 -26.65
C GLU A 279 29.99 -30.77 -25.37
N PRO A 280 29.16 -31.84 -25.31
CA PRO A 280 29.11 -32.71 -24.15
C PRO A 280 30.28 -33.69 -24.16
N VAL A 281 31.06 -33.71 -23.08
CA VAL A 281 31.95 -34.85 -22.78
C VAL A 281 31.08 -35.98 -22.23
N VAL A 282 31.07 -37.08 -22.98
CA VAL A 282 30.47 -38.36 -22.62
C VAL A 282 31.49 -39.12 -21.77
N GLU A 283 31.15 -39.44 -20.52
CA GLU A 283 31.78 -40.55 -19.79
C GLU A 283 30.71 -41.39 -19.06
N GLU A 284 30.57 -42.60 -19.62
CA GLU A 284 30.20 -43.91 -19.07
C GLU A 284 29.07 -44.06 -18.01
N VAL A 285 27.99 -44.69 -18.48
CA VAL A 285 26.96 -45.35 -17.70
C VAL A 285 27.48 -46.73 -17.26
N VAL A 286 27.55 -46.96 -15.94
CA VAL A 286 27.54 -48.31 -15.37
C VAL A 286 26.22 -48.51 -14.62
N GLU A 287 25.41 -49.42 -15.16
CA GLU A 287 24.09 -49.79 -14.68
C GLU A 287 24.17 -51.06 -13.82
N LYS A 288 23.61 -51.01 -12.59
CA LYS A 288 23.03 -52.09 -11.74
C LYS A 288 23.05 -51.63 -10.26
N VAL A 289 22.06 -51.81 -9.38
CA VAL A 289 20.92 -52.72 -9.24
C VAL A 289 19.80 -51.98 -8.48
N VAL A 290 18.54 -52.34 -8.77
CA VAL A 290 17.34 -51.95 -8.06
C VAL A 290 17.30 -52.57 -6.66
N GLU A 291 17.18 -51.74 -5.62
CA GLU A 291 16.53 -52.13 -4.35
C GLU A 291 15.91 -50.90 -3.66
N LYS A 292 14.59 -50.90 -3.54
CA LYS A 292 13.87 -50.25 -2.42
C LYS A 292 13.73 -51.33 -1.35
N PRO A 293 13.68 -51.04 -0.02
CA PRO A 293 13.27 -49.77 0.58
C PRO A 293 14.15 -49.32 1.77
N VAL A 294 13.91 -48.09 2.26
CA VAL A 294 13.67 -47.71 3.66
C VAL A 294 13.92 -46.20 3.79
N ILE A 295 12.94 -45.52 4.36
CA ILE A 295 12.93 -44.09 4.63
C ILE A 295 13.90 -43.85 5.79
N GLU A 296 15.11 -43.42 5.49
CA GLU A 296 16.04 -42.89 6.48
C GLU A 296 16.20 -41.39 6.24
N LYS A 297 15.86 -40.59 7.26
CA LYS A 297 16.09 -39.14 7.24
C LYS A 297 17.60 -38.92 7.21
N GLU A 298 18.17 -38.70 6.04
CA GLU A 298 19.45 -38.01 5.95
C GLU A 298 19.27 -36.61 6.52
N VAL A 299 19.70 -36.42 7.76
CA VAL A 299 19.84 -35.12 8.38
C VAL A 299 21.05 -34.46 7.73
N THR A 300 20.84 -33.85 6.57
CA THR A 300 21.83 -32.95 6.00
C THR A 300 21.94 -31.74 6.92
N SER A 301 23.16 -31.40 7.33
CA SER A 301 23.47 -30.18 8.11
C SER A 301 23.30 -28.89 7.29
N ALA A 302 22.84 -29.01 6.06
CA ALA A 302 22.62 -27.94 5.11
C ALA A 302 21.32 -27.18 5.43
N ILE A 303 21.34 -25.88 5.17
CA ILE A 303 20.15 -25.03 5.30
C ILE A 303 19.20 -25.36 4.13
N GLU A 304 17.94 -25.64 4.47
CA GLU A 304 16.85 -25.85 3.52
C GLU A 304 15.94 -24.62 3.54
N TYR A 305 15.69 -24.02 2.37
CA TYR A 305 14.75 -22.91 2.21
C TYR A 305 13.39 -23.45 1.77
N ARG A 306 12.32 -22.96 2.38
CA ARG A 306 10.92 -23.23 1.97
C ARG A 306 10.13 -21.93 1.91
N VAL A 307 9.00 -21.94 1.22
CA VAL A 307 8.09 -20.77 1.19
C VAL A 307 6.95 -21.01 2.16
N GLN A 308 6.86 -20.21 3.23
CA GLN A 308 5.73 -20.24 4.15
C GLN A 308 4.55 -19.52 3.51
N ILE A 309 3.42 -20.22 3.37
CA ILE A 309 2.19 -19.71 2.78
C ILE A 309 1.13 -19.37 3.83
N ARG A 310 1.26 -19.91 5.06
CA ARG A 310 0.36 -19.59 6.17
C ARG A 310 0.96 -19.99 7.51
N ALA A 311 0.51 -19.32 8.58
CA ALA A 311 0.66 -19.78 9.95
C ALA A 311 -0.64 -19.61 10.73
N LYS A 312 -0.89 -20.48 11.71
CA LYS A 312 -2.03 -20.34 12.62
C LYS A 312 -1.64 -20.79 14.03
N TYR A 313 -1.97 -19.95 15.02
CA TYR A 313 -1.81 -20.28 16.43
C TYR A 313 -2.96 -21.18 16.92
N GLY A 314 -2.67 -22.10 17.83
CA GLY A 314 -3.69 -22.98 18.43
C GLY A 314 -3.96 -24.21 17.58
N ASN A 315 -5.05 -24.24 16.80
CA ASN A 315 -5.47 -25.46 16.08
C ASN A 315 -4.99 -25.49 14.61
N ALA A 316 -4.46 -26.63 14.17
CA ALA A 316 -4.08 -26.89 12.79
C ALA A 316 -5.25 -26.68 11.80
N ILE A 317 -4.91 -26.29 10.58
CA ILE A 317 -5.78 -26.25 9.40
C ILE A 317 -5.49 -27.51 8.58
N SER A 318 -6.54 -28.20 8.13
CA SER A 318 -6.39 -29.36 7.22
C SER A 318 -5.71 -28.95 5.91
N ILE A 319 -4.76 -29.77 5.43
CA ILE A 319 -4.04 -29.51 4.18
C ILE A 319 -5.00 -29.43 2.98
N ASP A 320 -6.04 -30.25 2.92
CA ASP A 320 -7.03 -30.21 1.83
C ASP A 320 -7.73 -28.85 1.71
N LYS A 321 -8.06 -28.25 2.85
CA LYS A 321 -8.65 -26.91 2.90
C LYS A 321 -7.68 -25.84 2.38
N LEU A 322 -6.39 -25.97 2.67
CA LEU A 322 -5.37 -25.05 2.15
C LEU A 322 -5.11 -25.28 0.65
N SER A 323 -5.15 -26.54 0.22
CA SER A 323 -5.05 -26.95 -1.17
C SER A 323 -6.15 -26.31 -2.02
N SER A 324 -7.41 -26.41 -1.58
CA SER A 324 -8.54 -25.75 -2.27
C SER A 324 -8.45 -24.23 -2.19
N MET A 325 -8.03 -23.67 -1.05
CA MET A 325 -7.98 -22.21 -0.87
C MET A 325 -6.94 -21.53 -1.76
N TYR A 326 -5.79 -22.16 -1.95
CA TYR A 326 -4.67 -21.59 -2.70
C TYR A 326 -4.49 -22.19 -4.09
N ASN A 327 -5.40 -23.09 -4.51
CA ASN A 327 -5.29 -23.84 -5.76
C ASN A 327 -3.91 -24.50 -5.93
N LEU A 328 -3.45 -25.19 -4.87
CA LEU A 328 -2.17 -25.90 -4.82
C LEU A 328 -2.40 -27.38 -4.54
N PRO A 329 -1.62 -28.31 -5.12
CA PRO A 329 -1.72 -29.73 -4.77
C PRO A 329 -1.40 -29.95 -3.30
N ALA A 330 -2.24 -30.73 -2.60
CA ALA A 330 -2.03 -31.10 -1.19
C ALA A 330 -0.64 -31.71 -0.93
N SER A 331 -0.11 -32.46 -1.90
CA SER A 331 1.23 -33.07 -1.85
C SER A 331 2.38 -32.06 -1.78
N GLN A 332 2.15 -30.80 -2.17
CA GLN A 332 3.17 -29.74 -2.13
C GLN A 332 3.18 -28.97 -0.82
N ILE A 333 2.17 -29.16 0.06
CA ILE A 333 2.04 -28.42 1.31
C ILE A 333 2.57 -29.28 2.46
N LYS A 334 3.60 -28.79 3.15
CA LYS A 334 4.14 -29.39 4.37
C LYS A 334 3.68 -28.61 5.59
N GLN A 335 3.23 -29.34 6.62
CA GLN A 335 2.91 -28.78 7.93
C GLN A 335 4.09 -29.00 8.89
N ASN A 336 4.47 -27.95 9.61
CA ASN A 336 5.44 -28.01 10.70
C ASN A 336 4.91 -27.18 11.89
N THR A 337 5.60 -27.27 13.04
CA THR A 337 5.29 -26.46 14.22
C THR A 337 6.49 -25.62 14.59
N HIS A 338 6.26 -24.35 14.95
CA HIS A 338 7.32 -23.45 15.40
C HIS A 338 6.73 -22.36 16.32
N ASN A 339 7.29 -22.20 17.52
CA ASN A 339 6.85 -21.22 18.53
C ASN A 339 5.32 -21.25 18.82
N GLY A 340 4.72 -22.44 18.86
CA GLY A 340 3.28 -22.62 19.11
C GLY A 340 2.37 -22.40 17.90
N PHE A 341 2.94 -22.08 16.72
CA PHE A 341 2.21 -21.96 15.46
C PHE A 341 2.31 -23.24 14.64
N PHE A 342 1.19 -23.61 14.02
CA PHE A 342 1.19 -24.50 12.87
C PHE A 342 1.56 -23.69 11.63
N ILE A 343 2.71 -23.99 11.04
CA ILE A 343 3.22 -23.34 9.84
C ILE A 343 3.02 -24.26 8.63
N TYR A 344 2.64 -23.65 7.51
CA TYR A 344 2.39 -24.34 6.24
C TYR A 344 3.37 -23.82 5.20
N THR A 345 4.15 -24.72 4.64
CA THR A 345 5.24 -24.40 3.72
C THR A 345 5.11 -25.17 2.41
N VAL A 346 5.64 -24.59 1.34
CA VAL A 346 5.65 -25.15 -0.01
C VAL A 346 7.07 -25.12 -0.56
N GLY A 347 7.44 -26.21 -1.24
CA GLY A 347 8.76 -26.39 -1.83
C GLY A 347 9.86 -26.72 -0.82
N SER A 348 11.03 -27.05 -1.35
CA SER A 348 12.25 -27.39 -0.62
C SER A 348 13.43 -27.04 -1.52
N PHE A 349 14.24 -26.06 -1.13
CA PHE A 349 15.29 -25.50 -1.96
C PHE A 349 16.60 -25.42 -1.17
N THR A 350 17.72 -25.67 -1.84
CA THR A 350 19.06 -25.56 -1.22
C THR A 350 19.62 -24.13 -1.24
N ASN A 351 19.02 -23.24 -2.05
CA ASN A 351 19.42 -21.85 -2.17
C ASN A 351 18.22 -20.90 -2.01
N TYR A 352 18.50 -19.69 -1.52
CA TYR A 352 17.50 -18.68 -1.24
C TYR A 352 16.84 -18.15 -2.53
N GLU A 353 17.59 -18.01 -3.62
CA GLU A 353 17.10 -17.44 -4.88
C GLU A 353 15.97 -18.29 -5.49
N ALA A 354 16.13 -19.61 -5.54
CA ALA A 354 15.10 -20.53 -6.01
C ALA A 354 13.83 -20.49 -5.14
N ALA A 355 14.01 -20.38 -3.81
CA ALA A 355 12.88 -20.21 -2.90
C ALA A 355 12.18 -18.85 -3.09
N ARG A 356 12.93 -17.79 -3.37
CA ARG A 356 12.42 -16.45 -3.67
C ARG A 356 11.63 -16.44 -4.97
N GLU A 357 12.09 -17.11 -6.02
CA GLU A 357 11.35 -17.21 -7.28
C GLU A 357 10.05 -18.00 -7.11
N ARG A 358 10.09 -19.14 -6.40
CA ARG A 358 8.86 -19.86 -6.05
C ARG A 358 7.89 -19.00 -5.25
N ARG A 359 8.39 -18.17 -4.34
CA ARG A 359 7.58 -17.21 -3.57
C ARG A 359 6.93 -16.17 -4.47
N ASN A 360 7.66 -15.64 -5.46
CA ASN A 360 7.13 -14.67 -6.42
C ASN A 360 5.97 -15.30 -7.22
N GLU A 361 6.17 -16.53 -7.71
CA GLU A 361 5.15 -17.29 -8.44
C GLU A 361 3.89 -17.55 -7.60
N LEU A 362 4.05 -17.98 -6.34
CA LEU A 362 2.92 -18.20 -5.43
C LEU A 362 2.14 -16.91 -5.14
N ARG A 363 2.81 -15.76 -5.10
CA ARG A 363 2.15 -14.45 -4.94
C ARG A 363 1.38 -14.03 -6.19
N SER A 364 1.98 -14.19 -7.37
CA SER A 364 1.37 -13.73 -8.63
C SER A 364 0.27 -14.66 -9.11
N THR A 365 0.48 -15.98 -9.02
CA THR A 365 -0.37 -16.99 -9.66
C THR A 365 -1.41 -17.56 -8.70
N ASN A 366 -1.04 -17.77 -7.43
CA ASN A 366 -1.92 -18.37 -6.42
C ASN A 366 -2.54 -17.33 -5.47
N GLY A 367 -2.23 -16.04 -5.64
CA GLY A 367 -2.79 -14.94 -4.83
C GLY A 367 -2.33 -14.93 -3.37
N ILE A 368 -1.25 -15.64 -3.03
CA ILE A 368 -0.75 -15.77 -1.64
C ILE A 368 0.16 -14.59 -1.30
N VAL A 369 -0.40 -13.39 -1.24
CA VAL A 369 0.34 -12.12 -1.12
C VAL A 369 1.30 -12.05 0.07
N ASP A 370 0.98 -12.75 1.16
CA ASP A 370 1.75 -12.80 2.40
C ASP A 370 2.82 -13.90 2.43
N ALA A 371 2.96 -14.72 1.37
CA ALA A 371 3.95 -15.80 1.33
C ALA A 371 5.39 -15.27 1.46
N PHE A 372 6.24 -15.90 2.27
CA PHE A 372 7.63 -15.48 2.47
C PHE A 372 8.59 -16.67 2.63
N VAL A 373 9.88 -16.43 2.37
CA VAL A 373 10.91 -17.48 2.46
C VAL A 373 11.31 -17.68 3.91
N VAL A 374 11.41 -18.94 4.33
CA VAL A 374 11.87 -19.38 5.65
C VAL A 374 13.00 -20.38 5.48
N ALA A 375 13.91 -20.42 6.45
CA ALA A 375 15.01 -21.38 6.49
C ALA A 375 14.75 -22.47 7.53
N PHE A 376 15.17 -23.68 7.20
CA PHE A 376 15.16 -24.85 8.06
C PHE A 376 16.57 -25.39 8.17
N LYS A 377 16.92 -25.93 9.34
CA LYS A 377 18.16 -26.67 9.56
C LYS A 377 17.82 -27.94 10.33
N ALA A 378 18.26 -29.09 9.84
CA ALA A 378 17.91 -30.40 10.41
C ALA A 378 16.39 -30.62 10.60
N GLY A 379 15.56 -30.04 9.72
CA GLY A 379 14.10 -30.13 9.77
C GLY A 379 13.41 -29.16 10.73
N GLU A 380 14.14 -28.33 11.48
CA GLU A 380 13.60 -27.29 12.35
C GLU A 380 13.66 -25.90 11.70
N ARG A 381 12.60 -25.10 11.86
CA ARG A 381 12.54 -23.75 11.30
C ARG A 381 13.40 -22.79 12.14
N LEU A 382 14.25 -22.02 11.46
CA LEU A 382 15.05 -20.95 12.06
C LEU A 382 14.22 -19.68 12.27
N ASP A 383 14.57 -18.90 13.31
CA ASP A 383 13.91 -17.62 13.63
C ASP A 383 14.21 -16.53 12.60
N LYS A 384 15.37 -16.62 11.93
CA LYS A 384 15.84 -15.67 10.93
C LYS A 384 16.51 -16.41 9.78
N LEU A 385 16.51 -15.77 8.61
CA LEU A 385 17.32 -16.24 7.49
C LEU A 385 18.81 -16.09 7.86
N PRO A 386 19.65 -17.10 7.55
CA PRO A 386 21.07 -17.09 7.87
C PRO A 386 21.87 -16.09 7.04
#